data_AF-A0AAP0WSV1-F1
#
_entry.id   AF-A0AAP0WSV1-F1
#
_cell.length_a   1.000
_cell.length_b   1.000
_cell.length_c   1.000
_cell.angle_alpha   90.00
_cell.angle_beta   90.00
_cell.angle_gamma   90.00
#
_symmetry.space_group_name_H-M   'P 1'
#
loop_
_entity.id
_entity.type
_entity.pdbx_description
1 polymer ?
#
loop_
_entity_poly.entity_id
_entity_poly.type
_entity_poly.pdbx_seq_one_letter_code
_entity_poly.pdbx_strand_id
1 'polypeptide(L)'
;MCTEKLEKSKLKWSAVCTPKEEGGLGLRRIEDINIAAAMKHIWKIFMQAGSLWVAWVNIYLIKGRSFWSLSIPSDCSWTWRKILQIRSKVRPLFKHVIGNGEVTFLWHDNWHPLGPLLPRFGTGVIYDAAIPLDAKVSYIIVANAWNWPLSSTGELMILQSSIPPNLSPH
;
A
#
# COMPACT_ATOMS: atom_id res chain seq x y z
N MET A 1 -47.95 17.15 34.95
CA MET A 1 -46.59 16.77 34.49
C MET A 1 -46.72 15.66 33.46
N CYS A 2 -46.66 16.00 32.17
CA CYS A 2 -46.51 14.98 31.11
C CYS A 2 -45.05 14.53 31.11
N THR A 3 -44.81 13.23 31.30
CA THR A 3 -43.51 12.63 31.04
C THR A 3 -43.39 12.38 29.53
N GLU A 4 -42.60 13.20 28.85
CA GLU A 4 -42.21 12.95 27.47
C GLU A 4 -41.42 11.63 27.42
N LYS A 5 -42.07 10.58 26.91
CA LYS A 5 -41.38 9.35 26.53
C LYS A 5 -40.55 9.67 25.29
N LEU A 6 -39.24 9.85 25.46
CA LEU A 6 -38.28 9.77 24.37
C LEU A 6 -38.36 8.36 23.76
N GLU A 7 -39.16 8.19 22.71
CA GLU A 7 -39.15 7.00 21.89
C GLU A 7 -37.77 6.87 21.23
N LYS A 8 -36.95 5.95 21.75
CA LYS A 8 -35.69 5.56 21.13
C LYS A 8 -35.99 4.79 19.85
N SER A 9 -36.13 5.49 18.73
CA SER A 9 -36.15 4.88 17.41
C SER A 9 -34.76 4.33 17.09
N LYS A 10 -34.65 3.02 16.85
CA LYS A 10 -33.41 2.37 16.43
C LYS A 10 -33.13 2.73 14.97
N LEU A 11 -32.52 3.89 14.74
CA LEU A 11 -32.05 4.27 13.42
C LEU A 11 -30.77 3.51 13.07
N LYS A 12 -30.73 2.94 11.87
CA LYS A 12 -29.51 2.34 11.34
C LYS A 12 -28.51 3.46 11.05
N TRP A 13 -27.26 3.31 11.50
CA TRP A 13 -26.22 4.33 11.31
C TRP A 13 -25.99 4.68 9.83
N SER A 14 -26.24 3.72 8.93
CA SER A 14 -26.21 3.96 7.49
C SER A 14 -27.23 5.02 7.03
N ALA A 15 -28.42 5.07 7.62
CA ALA A 15 -29.46 6.06 7.30
C ALA A 15 -29.14 7.46 7.87
N VAL A 16 -28.34 7.51 8.94
CA VAL A 16 -27.86 8.77 9.51
C VAL A 16 -26.76 9.37 8.63
N CYS A 17 -25.91 8.53 8.04
CA CYS A 17 -24.78 8.95 7.22
C CYS A 17 -25.13 9.30 5.77
N THR A 18 -26.38 9.09 5.35
CA THR A 18 -26.89 9.51 4.04
C THR A 18 -26.81 11.05 3.90
N PRO A 19 -26.56 11.59 2.69
CA PRO A 19 -26.60 13.04 2.46
C PRO A 19 -27.92 13.67 2.92
N LYS A 20 -27.90 14.96 3.25
CA LYS A 20 -29.12 15.68 3.69
C LYS A 20 -30.18 15.71 2.58
N GLU A 21 -29.71 15.77 1.34
CA GLU A 21 -30.48 15.74 0.10
C GLU A 21 -31.24 14.41 -0.08
N GLU A 22 -30.73 13.32 0.52
CA GLU A 22 -31.31 11.98 0.50
C GLU A 22 -32.04 11.64 1.81
N GLY A 23 -32.30 12.64 2.67
CA GLY A 23 -33.04 12.47 3.93
C GLY A 23 -32.22 11.94 5.12
N GLY A 24 -30.88 11.92 5.02
CA GLY A 24 -29.99 11.64 6.15
C GLY A 24 -29.52 12.89 6.90
N LEU A 25 -28.61 12.72 7.86
CA LEU A 25 -28.01 13.85 8.59
C LEU A 25 -26.71 14.38 7.94
N GLY A 26 -26.23 13.74 6.88
CA GLY A 26 -24.98 14.09 6.20
C GLY A 26 -23.72 13.82 7.03
N LEU A 27 -23.81 12.95 8.05
CA LEU A 27 -22.66 12.59 8.87
C LEU A 27 -21.72 11.64 8.12
N ARG A 28 -20.41 11.79 8.32
CA ARG A 28 -19.42 10.86 7.75
C ARG A 28 -19.51 9.50 8.45
N ARG A 29 -19.46 8.42 7.67
CA ARG A 29 -19.36 7.07 8.22
C ARG A 29 -18.06 6.90 9.01
N ILE A 30 -18.17 6.34 10.20
CA ILE A 30 -17.02 6.07 11.08
C ILE A 30 -16.04 5.10 10.40
N GLU A 31 -16.55 4.18 9.59
CA GLU A 31 -15.75 3.26 8.79
C GLU A 31 -14.81 3.99 7.82
N ASP A 32 -15.31 5.02 7.14
CA ASP A 32 -14.55 5.82 6.18
C ASP A 32 -13.46 6.63 6.89
N ILE A 33 -13.79 7.19 8.07
CA ILE A 33 -12.82 7.89 8.94
C ILE A 33 -11.72 6.94 9.39
N ASN A 34 -12.07 5.71 9.78
CA ASN A 34 -11.10 4.70 10.21
C ASN A 34 -10.18 4.26 9.07
N ILE A 35 -10.71 4.09 7.86
CA ILE A 35 -9.91 3.77 6.67
C ILE A 35 -8.96 4.94 6.37
N ALA A 36 -9.45 6.17 6.38
CA ALA A 36 -8.63 7.36 6.13
C ALA A 36 -7.51 7.52 7.17
N ALA A 37 -7.81 7.30 8.46
CA ALA A 37 -6.83 7.36 9.53
C ALA A 37 -5.74 6.28 9.37
N ALA A 38 -6.14 5.04 9.09
CA ALA A 38 -5.19 3.95 8.85
C ALA A 38 -4.37 4.18 7.57
N MET A 39 -4.95 4.73 6.50
CA MET A 39 -4.24 5.14 5.29
C MET A 39 -3.19 6.22 5.59
N LYS A 40 -3.51 7.20 6.45
CA LYS A 40 -2.56 8.22 6.91
C LYS A 40 -1.38 7.61 7.66
N HIS A 41 -1.60 6.56 8.46
CA HIS A 41 -0.51 5.82 9.09
C HIS A 41 0.37 5.11 8.06
N ILE A 42 -0.21 4.45 7.07
CA ILE A 42 0.52 3.81 5.96
C ILE A 42 1.38 4.85 5.24
N TRP A 43 0.81 6.02 4.91
CA TRP A 43 1.55 7.13 4.32
C TRP A 43 2.77 7.55 5.15
N LYS A 44 2.60 7.71 6.47
CA LYS A 44 3.71 8.05 7.37
C LYS A 44 4.82 6.99 7.41
N ILE A 45 4.47 5.71 7.28
CA ILE A 45 5.44 4.61 7.22
C ILE A 45 6.29 4.75 5.95
N PHE A 46 5.66 4.94 4.78
CA PHE A 46 6.37 5.08 3.50
C PHE A 46 7.20 6.35 3.41
N MET A 47 6.69 7.47 3.93
CA MET A 47 7.43 8.75 3.94
C MET A 47 8.50 8.82 5.05
N GLN A 48 8.70 7.75 5.82
CA GLN A 48 9.61 7.70 6.97
C GLN A 48 9.51 8.98 7.82
N ALA A 49 8.27 9.36 8.20
CA ALA A 49 7.93 10.72 8.62
C ALA A 49 8.46 11.16 10.01
N GLY A 50 9.68 10.78 10.40
CA GLY A 50 10.43 11.23 11.57
C GLY A 50 9.83 10.88 12.94
N SER A 51 8.66 10.24 13.00
CA SER A 51 8.00 9.93 14.27
C SER A 51 8.56 8.65 14.89
N LEU A 52 8.70 8.63 16.22
CA LEU A 52 9.17 7.47 16.98
C LEU A 52 8.35 6.21 16.69
N TRP A 53 7.03 6.35 16.53
CA TRP A 53 6.16 5.25 16.16
C TRP A 53 6.52 4.64 14.79
N VAL A 54 6.83 5.47 13.78
CA VAL A 54 7.27 4.98 12.46
C VAL A 54 8.61 4.25 12.56
N ALA A 55 9.58 4.80 13.30
CA ALA A 55 10.87 4.14 13.53
C ALA A 55 10.69 2.77 14.20
N TRP A 56 9.88 2.71 15.26
CA TRP A 56 9.58 1.48 15.97
C TRP A 56 8.88 0.44 15.07
N VAL A 57 7.88 0.85 14.29
CA VAL A 57 7.20 -0.03 13.32
C VAL A 57 8.19 -0.59 12.30
N ASN A 58 9.07 0.24 11.76
CA ASN A 58 10.07 -0.19 10.78
C ASN A 58 11.04 -1.22 11.36
N ILE A 59 11.57 -0.95 12.56
CA ILE A 59 12.57 -1.80 13.22
C ILE A 59 11.94 -3.12 13.71
N TYR A 60 10.77 -3.07 14.35
CA TYR A 60 10.23 -4.22 15.09
C TYR A 60 9.13 -4.98 14.37
N LEU A 61 8.32 -4.32 13.53
CA LEU A 61 7.19 -4.98 12.85
C LEU A 61 7.53 -5.35 11.41
N ILE A 62 8.05 -4.38 10.64
CA ILE A 62 8.36 -4.55 9.23
C ILE A 62 9.66 -5.34 9.06
N LYS A 63 10.71 -4.99 9.81
CA LYS A 63 12.01 -5.68 9.84
C LYS A 63 12.66 -5.78 8.46
N GLY A 64 12.66 -4.68 7.71
CA GLY A 64 13.26 -4.62 6.38
C GLY A 64 12.51 -5.41 5.28
N ARG A 65 11.33 -5.96 5.57
CA ARG A 65 10.48 -6.66 4.59
C ARG A 65 9.56 -5.69 3.87
N SER A 66 8.96 -6.14 2.77
CA SER A 66 7.91 -5.39 2.11
C SER A 66 6.64 -5.32 2.96
N PHE A 67 6.13 -4.11 3.19
CA PHE A 67 4.86 -3.88 3.90
C PHE A 67 3.69 -4.64 3.23
N TRP A 68 3.72 -4.77 1.92
CA TRP A 68 2.66 -5.41 1.13
C TRP A 68 2.60 -6.94 1.31
N SER A 69 3.68 -7.57 1.76
CA SER A 69 3.78 -9.03 1.92
C SER A 69 3.71 -9.52 3.38
N LEU A 70 3.65 -8.62 4.36
CA LEU A 70 3.56 -8.99 5.77
C LEU A 70 2.32 -9.86 6.07
N SER A 71 2.46 -10.90 6.89
CA SER A 71 1.30 -11.58 7.47
C SER A 71 0.70 -10.73 8.59
N ILE A 72 -0.58 -10.94 8.90
CA ILE A 72 -1.22 -10.34 10.08
C ILE A 72 -0.92 -11.24 11.28
N PRO A 73 -0.15 -10.79 12.27
CA PRO A 73 0.11 -11.61 13.46
C PRO A 73 -1.17 -11.82 14.28
N SER A 74 -1.29 -13.00 14.90
CA SER A 74 -2.37 -13.29 15.86
C SER A 74 -2.27 -12.39 17.10
N ASP A 75 -1.04 -12.13 17.54
CA ASP A 75 -0.73 -11.21 18.63
C ASP A 75 -0.19 -9.88 18.09
N CYS A 76 -1.11 -8.99 17.69
CA CYS A 76 -0.74 -7.63 17.33
C CYS A 76 -1.80 -6.64 17.82
N SER A 77 -1.36 -5.38 17.98
CA SER A 77 -2.27 -4.30 18.36
C SER A 77 -3.41 -4.15 17.34
N TRP A 78 -4.58 -3.75 17.83
CA TRP A 78 -5.75 -3.53 16.98
C TRP A 78 -5.46 -2.57 15.83
N THR A 79 -4.70 -1.49 16.10
CA THR A 79 -4.28 -0.51 15.10
C THR A 79 -3.41 -1.14 14.02
N TRP A 80 -2.40 -1.94 14.39
CA TRP A 80 -1.52 -2.60 13.42
C TRP A 80 -2.30 -3.61 12.57
N ARG A 81 -3.17 -4.40 13.20
CA ARG A 81 -4.09 -5.30 12.50
C ARG A 81 -4.92 -4.55 11.46
N LYS A 82 -5.51 -3.42 11.84
CA LYS A 82 -6.35 -2.64 10.94
C LYS A 82 -5.56 -2.07 9.76
N ILE A 83 -4.36 -1.56 10.02
CA ILE A 83 -3.42 -1.09 8.98
C ILE A 83 -3.13 -2.20 7.96
N LEU A 84 -2.79 -3.40 8.42
CA LEU A 84 -2.51 -4.52 7.52
C LEU A 84 -3.76 -4.99 6.77
N GLN A 85 -4.94 -4.99 7.40
CA GLN A 85 -6.20 -5.38 6.74
C GLN A 85 -6.60 -4.45 5.59
N ILE A 86 -6.37 -3.14 5.72
CA ILE A 86 -6.78 -2.18 4.68
C ILE A 86 -5.77 -2.07 3.53
N ARG A 87 -4.58 -2.65 3.67
CA ARG A 87 -3.46 -2.46 2.72
C ARG A 87 -3.84 -2.75 1.27
N SER A 88 -4.62 -3.79 1.01
CA SER A 88 -5.02 -4.18 -0.34
C SER A 88 -5.92 -3.14 -1.00
N LYS A 89 -6.79 -2.51 -0.21
CA LYS A 89 -7.68 -1.42 -0.66
C LYS A 89 -6.91 -0.16 -0.98
N VAL A 90 -5.88 0.17 -0.19
CA VAL A 90 -5.13 1.42 -0.37
C VAL A 90 -3.95 1.27 -1.32
N ARG A 91 -3.38 0.08 -1.54
CA ARG A 91 -2.21 -0.14 -2.40
C ARG A 91 -2.31 0.52 -3.79
N PRO A 92 -3.45 0.48 -4.51
CA PRO A 92 -3.56 1.15 -5.81
C PRO A 92 -3.40 2.68 -5.75
N LEU A 93 -3.65 3.28 -4.58
CA LEU A 93 -3.54 4.72 -4.35
C LEU A 93 -2.08 5.15 -4.08
N PHE A 94 -1.19 4.21 -3.80
CA PHE A 94 0.22 4.48 -3.53
C PHE A 94 1.02 4.17 -4.79
N LYS A 95 1.69 5.19 -5.34
CA LYS A 95 2.67 5.04 -6.42
C LYS A 95 4.03 5.53 -5.92
N HIS A 96 5.08 4.78 -6.24
CA HIS A 96 6.45 5.15 -5.90
C HIS A 96 7.08 5.86 -7.09
N VAL A 97 7.65 7.04 -6.83
CA VAL A 97 8.56 7.70 -7.76
C VAL A 97 9.95 7.17 -7.46
N ILE A 98 10.65 6.74 -8.51
CA ILE A 98 11.97 6.13 -8.38
C ILE A 98 13.03 7.23 -8.37
N GLY A 99 13.83 7.27 -7.31
CA GLY A 99 15.14 7.95 -7.30
C GLY A 99 16.25 6.92 -7.51
N ASN A 100 17.14 6.78 -6.53
CA ASN A 100 18.21 5.76 -6.54
C ASN A 100 17.74 4.30 -6.36
N GLY A 101 16.45 4.07 -6.12
CA GLY A 101 15.85 2.74 -6.01
C GLY A 101 16.08 1.97 -4.70
N GLU A 102 16.86 2.50 -3.74
CA GLU A 102 17.27 1.79 -2.51
C GLU A 102 16.11 1.48 -1.54
N VAL A 103 15.11 2.36 -1.50
CA VAL A 103 13.98 2.21 -0.57
C VAL A 103 12.81 1.44 -1.18
N THR A 104 12.77 1.31 -2.50
CA THR A 104 11.63 0.74 -3.25
C THR A 104 11.86 -0.73 -3.51
N PHE A 105 10.95 -1.61 -3.11
CA PHE A 105 10.99 -3.04 -3.42
C PHE A 105 10.61 -3.29 -4.87
N LEU A 106 11.50 -3.96 -5.60
CA LEU A 106 11.38 -4.24 -7.02
C LEU A 106 10.05 -4.92 -7.36
N TRP A 107 9.75 -6.01 -6.64
CA TRP A 107 8.61 -6.86 -6.95
C TRP A 107 7.29 -6.41 -6.31
N HIS A 108 7.38 -5.67 -5.20
CA HIS A 108 6.23 -5.38 -4.36
C HIS A 108 5.67 -3.97 -4.52
N ASP A 109 6.51 -2.97 -4.71
CA ASP A 109 6.04 -1.58 -4.75
C ASP A 109 5.45 -1.23 -6.12
N ASN A 110 4.50 -0.31 -6.10
CA ASN A 110 3.83 0.17 -7.30
C ASN A 110 4.62 1.33 -7.91
N TRP A 111 5.75 1.01 -8.53
CA TRP A 111 6.64 1.97 -9.19
C TRP A 111 6.58 1.87 -10.73
N HIS A 112 6.22 0.69 -11.24
CA HIS A 112 6.22 0.40 -12.67
C HIS A 112 4.87 0.80 -13.31
N PRO A 113 4.83 1.23 -14.59
CA PRO A 113 3.59 1.59 -15.27
C PRO A 113 2.53 0.48 -15.31
N LEU A 114 2.98 -0.78 -15.32
CA LEU A 114 2.12 -1.96 -15.27
C LEU A 114 1.61 -2.30 -13.85
N GLY A 115 1.90 -1.46 -12.87
CA GLY A 115 1.59 -1.70 -11.46
C GLY A 115 2.68 -2.51 -10.73
N PRO A 116 2.39 -3.02 -9.53
CA PRO A 116 3.33 -3.87 -8.81
C PRO A 116 3.56 -5.19 -9.56
N LEU A 117 4.83 -5.56 -9.74
CA LEU A 117 5.23 -6.64 -10.65
C LEU A 117 4.78 -8.03 -10.15
N LEU A 118 4.97 -8.35 -8.87
CA LEU A 118 4.61 -9.66 -8.32
C LEU A 118 3.11 -9.98 -8.44
N PRO A 119 2.17 -9.10 -8.07
CA PRO A 119 0.75 -9.35 -8.33
C PRO A 119 0.39 -9.44 -9.82
N ARG A 120 1.17 -8.82 -10.71
CA ARG A 120 0.88 -8.74 -12.15
C ARG A 120 1.34 -9.98 -12.92
N PHE A 121 2.52 -10.48 -12.60
CA PHE A 121 3.22 -11.56 -13.33
C PHE A 121 3.40 -12.83 -12.48
N GLY A 122 3.07 -12.79 -11.19
CA GLY A 122 3.24 -13.93 -10.28
C GLY A 122 4.69 -14.15 -9.88
N THR A 123 4.98 -15.32 -9.32
CA THR A 123 6.34 -15.68 -8.86
C THR A 123 7.25 -16.16 -9.99
N GLY A 124 6.71 -16.55 -11.15
CA GLY A 124 7.48 -17.04 -12.30
C GLY A 124 8.54 -16.04 -12.75
N VAL A 125 8.13 -14.78 -12.93
CA VAL A 125 9.02 -13.66 -13.32
C VAL A 125 10.22 -13.46 -12.40
N ILE A 126 10.10 -13.83 -11.12
CA ILE A 126 11.19 -13.71 -10.14
C ILE A 126 12.26 -14.76 -10.41
N TYR A 127 11.83 -16.00 -10.65
CA TYR A 127 12.72 -17.10 -11.01
C TYR A 127 13.38 -16.85 -12.38
N ASP A 128 12.61 -16.38 -13.36
CA ASP A 128 13.10 -16.08 -14.70
C ASP A 128 14.14 -14.95 -14.73
N ALA A 129 13.99 -13.98 -13.84
CA ALA A 129 14.93 -12.87 -13.69
C ALA A 129 16.16 -13.26 -12.85
N ALA A 130 16.09 -14.34 -12.06
CA ALA A 130 17.09 -14.72 -11.07
C ALA A 130 17.44 -13.59 -10.07
N ILE A 131 16.46 -12.74 -9.72
CA ILE A 131 16.62 -11.65 -8.75
C ILE A 131 15.87 -12.03 -7.44
N PRO A 132 16.43 -11.76 -6.25
CA PRO A 132 15.78 -12.05 -4.98
C PRO A 132 14.38 -11.40 -4.83
N LEU A 133 13.47 -12.08 -4.12
CA LEU A 133 12.09 -11.61 -3.87
C LEU A 133 12.03 -10.27 -3.11
N ASP A 134 12.99 -10.03 -2.23
CA ASP A 134 13.11 -8.82 -1.42
C ASP A 134 14.05 -7.77 -2.05
N ALA A 135 14.49 -7.99 -3.29
CA ALA A 135 15.35 -7.05 -4.00
C ALA A 135 14.73 -5.65 -4.11
N LYS A 136 15.60 -4.66 -4.04
CA LYS A 136 15.28 -3.26 -4.26
C LYS A 136 15.36 -2.91 -5.74
N VAL A 137 14.72 -1.83 -6.15
CA VAL A 137 14.82 -1.31 -7.51
C VAL A 137 16.27 -0.96 -7.84
N SER A 138 17.08 -0.54 -6.86
CA SER A 138 18.51 -0.29 -7.04
C SER A 138 19.30 -1.49 -7.54
N TYR A 139 18.82 -2.73 -7.32
CA TYR A 139 19.47 -3.95 -7.82
C TYR A 139 19.61 -3.98 -9.34
N ILE A 140 18.67 -3.34 -10.06
CA ILE A 140 18.64 -3.27 -11.53
C ILE A 140 19.01 -1.88 -12.05
N ILE A 141 19.66 -1.06 -11.22
CA ILE A 141 20.15 0.26 -11.61
C ILE A 141 21.68 0.22 -11.58
N VAL A 142 22.30 0.38 -12.74
CA VAL A 142 23.76 0.46 -12.89
C VAL A 142 24.10 1.69 -13.70
N ALA A 143 24.93 2.58 -13.14
CA ALA A 143 25.34 3.84 -13.77
C ALA A 143 24.16 4.68 -14.30
N ASN A 144 23.09 4.80 -13.50
CA ASN A 144 21.83 5.49 -13.84
C ASN A 144 21.10 4.92 -15.07
N ALA A 145 21.38 3.67 -15.43
CA ALA A 145 20.67 2.93 -16.47
C ALA A 145 19.99 1.69 -15.91
N TRP A 146 18.87 1.32 -16.52
CA TRP A 146 18.18 0.07 -16.24
C TRP A 146 19.01 -1.12 -16.74
N ASN A 147 19.40 -2.00 -15.84
CA ASN A 147 20.16 -3.20 -16.12
C ASN A 147 19.35 -4.43 -15.72
N TRP A 148 18.35 -4.76 -16.53
CA TRP A 148 17.58 -5.98 -16.35
C TRP A 148 18.37 -7.20 -16.81
N PRO A 149 18.19 -8.36 -16.15
CA PRO A 149 18.78 -9.61 -16.60
C PRO A 149 18.29 -9.94 -18.01
N LEU A 150 19.21 -10.42 -18.84
CA LEU A 150 18.94 -10.90 -20.19
C LEU A 150 18.18 -12.23 -20.07
N SER A 151 16.85 -12.15 -20.03
CA SER A 151 15.98 -13.33 -19.99
C SER A 151 14.98 -13.28 -21.14
N SER A 152 14.72 -14.44 -21.74
CA SER A 152 13.95 -14.59 -22.97
C SER A 152 12.46 -14.86 -22.73
N THR A 153 11.95 -14.69 -21.51
CA THR A 153 10.54 -14.93 -21.23
C THR A 153 9.68 -13.75 -21.68
N GLY A 154 8.55 -14.05 -22.32
CA GLY A 154 7.69 -13.01 -22.89
C GLY A 154 7.18 -11.99 -21.86
N GLU A 155 7.02 -12.42 -20.61
CA GLU A 155 6.64 -11.53 -19.50
C GLU A 155 7.71 -10.48 -19.19
N LEU A 156 8.99 -10.89 -19.13
CA LEU A 156 10.11 -9.97 -18.91
C LEU A 156 10.32 -9.04 -20.11
N MET A 157 10.09 -9.52 -21.32
CA MET A 157 10.13 -8.66 -22.52
C MET A 157 9.06 -7.56 -22.46
N ILE A 158 7.82 -7.91 -22.09
CA ILE A 158 6.73 -6.94 -21.90
C ILE A 158 7.07 -5.94 -20.79
N LEU A 159 7.65 -6.43 -19.70
CA LEU A 159 8.06 -5.61 -18.57
C LEU A 159 9.08 -4.56 -19.03
N GLN A 160 10.17 -5.00 -19.66
CA GLN A 160 11.25 -4.13 -20.12
C GLN A 160 10.76 -3.12 -21.17
N SER A 161 9.94 -3.55 -22.14
CA SER A 161 9.42 -2.65 -23.19
C SER A 161 8.46 -1.58 -22.67
N SER A 162 7.90 -1.79 -21.48
CA SER A 162 6.93 -0.88 -20.87
C SER A 162 7.56 0.19 -19.98
N ILE A 163 8.89 0.20 -19.82
CA ILE A 163 9.60 1.21 -19.04
C ILE A 163 9.77 2.46 -19.90
N PRO A 164 9.09 3.57 -19.58
CA PRO A 164 9.22 4.78 -20.37
C PRO A 164 10.56 5.45 -20.09
N PRO A 165 11.11 6.21 -21.07
CA PRO A 165 12.42 6.85 -20.96
C PRO A 165 12.50 7.94 -19.87
N ASN A 166 11.36 8.42 -19.36
CA ASN A 166 11.28 9.39 -18.28
C ASN A 166 11.32 8.78 -16.87
N LEU A 167 11.32 7.45 -16.76
CA LEU A 167 11.48 6.71 -15.51
C LEU A 167 12.96 6.47 -15.18
N SER A 168 13.87 7.23 -15.78
CA SER A 168 15.31 7.10 -15.53
C SER A 168 15.63 7.33 -14.05
N PRO A 169 16.38 6.41 -13.42
CA PRO A 169 16.86 6.59 -12.06
C PRO A 169 17.83 7.78 -12.02
N HIS A 170 17.42 8.84 -11.34
CA HIS A 170 18.26 10.02 -11.05
C HIS A 170 19.01 9.86 -9.74
#